data_AF-A0A3D2UB78-F1
#
_entry.id   AF-A0A3D2UB78-F1
#
_cell.length_a   1.000
_cell.length_b   1.000
_cell.length_c   1.000
_cell.angle_alpha   90.00
_cell.angle_beta   90.00
_cell.angle_gamma   90.00
#
_symmetry.space_group_name_H-M   'P 1'
#
loop_
_entity.id
_entity.type
_entity.pdbx_description
1 polymer ?
#
loop_
_entity_poly.entity_id
_entity_poly.type
_entity_poly.pdbx_seq_one_letter_code
_entity_poly.pdbx_strand_id
1 'polypeptide(L)'
;MSPAIRTSLPSVLLFGAVALGQAAEEGKGLGDGHDGNRASITHLIDLYDENDVQIKATDRQPRPVSMRVTCGKCHDYDTIATGWHFHSGSTNVLSGRVGEPWVLTDNRIRTQIPISNRGWKGTHKPSDIDLTAWKFLKKFSSHYPGGNYGEMEPSDEEFDGESPVFERAKISGKYEINCLACHHADRKHNQSDAALEAAKQNYRWASTVASGLATVKGSASELDDFYDPEFDGQKIFTHYDKSRFNTENKVFLDIV
;
A
#
# COMPACT_ATOMS: atom_id res chain seq x y z
N MET A 1 78.97 -17.01 -38.37
CA MET A 1 77.50 -16.82 -38.34
C MET A 1 77.02 -17.19 -36.95
N SER A 2 76.83 -16.20 -36.08
CA SER A 2 76.38 -16.40 -34.70
C SER A 2 74.85 -16.39 -34.62
N PRO A 3 74.19 -17.29 -33.89
CA PRO A 3 72.79 -17.12 -33.55
C PRO A 3 72.66 -16.32 -32.25
N ALA A 4 71.92 -15.21 -32.31
CA ALA A 4 71.58 -14.38 -31.18
C ALA A 4 70.50 -15.05 -30.30
N ILE A 5 70.79 -15.22 -29.02
CA ILE A 5 69.84 -15.68 -28.01
C ILE A 5 68.93 -14.49 -27.65
N ARG A 6 67.66 -14.54 -28.06
CA ARG A 6 66.63 -13.61 -27.61
C ARG A 6 66.04 -14.11 -26.29
N THR A 7 66.37 -13.44 -25.20
CA THR A 7 65.69 -13.59 -23.91
C THR A 7 64.36 -12.83 -23.94
N SER A 8 63.24 -13.55 -23.88
CA SER A 8 61.91 -12.97 -23.69
C SER A 8 61.59 -12.91 -22.19
N LEU A 9 61.49 -11.71 -21.61
CA LEU A 9 60.89 -11.52 -20.29
C LEU A 9 59.36 -11.69 -20.38
N PRO A 10 58.71 -12.48 -19.51
CA PRO A 10 57.27 -12.48 -19.43
C PRO A 10 56.81 -11.22 -18.68
N SER A 11 56.05 -10.36 -19.36
CA SER A 11 55.30 -9.27 -18.72
C SER A 11 54.14 -9.88 -17.94
N VAL A 12 54.22 -9.85 -16.61
CA VAL A 12 53.12 -10.21 -15.73
C VAL A 12 52.12 -9.05 -15.73
N LEU A 13 50.99 -9.23 -16.41
CA LEU A 13 49.83 -8.33 -16.32
C LEU A 13 49.11 -8.60 -14.99
N LEU A 14 49.32 -7.71 -14.02
CA LEU A 14 48.61 -7.69 -12.76
C LEU A 14 47.20 -7.11 -13.02
N PHE A 15 46.19 -7.97 -13.18
CA PHE A 15 44.79 -7.53 -13.15
C PHE A 15 44.40 -7.22 -11.70
N GLY A 16 44.51 -5.95 -11.32
CA GLY A 16 43.90 -5.45 -10.09
C GLY A 16 42.38 -5.48 -10.23
N ALA A 17 41.72 -6.40 -9.53
CA ALA A 17 40.27 -6.38 -9.38
C ALA A 17 39.91 -5.18 -8.47
N VAL A 18 39.59 -4.05 -9.08
CA VAL A 18 38.97 -2.93 -8.36
C VAL A 18 37.52 -3.34 -8.09
N ALA A 19 37.25 -3.81 -6.88
CA ALA A 19 35.89 -3.91 -6.38
C ALA A 19 35.37 -2.48 -6.15
N LEU A 20 34.70 -1.91 -7.16
CA LEU A 20 33.88 -0.72 -6.99
C LEU A 20 32.67 -1.12 -6.15
N GLY A 21 32.77 -0.93 -4.83
CA GLY A 21 31.59 -0.92 -3.97
C GLY A 21 30.69 0.23 -4.44
N GLN A 22 29.49 -0.10 -4.94
CA GLN A 22 28.46 0.91 -5.17
C GLN A 22 27.97 1.36 -3.78
N ALA A 23 28.30 2.59 -3.40
CA ALA A 23 27.75 3.20 -2.19
C ALA A 23 26.25 3.42 -2.35
N ALA A 24 25.51 3.37 -1.23
CA ALA A 24 24.10 3.73 -1.20
C ALA A 24 23.89 5.10 -1.87
N GLU A 25 22.85 5.19 -2.70
CA GLU A 25 22.57 6.39 -3.49
C GLU A 25 22.15 7.54 -2.56
N GLU A 26 22.88 8.65 -2.62
CA GLU A 26 22.65 9.81 -1.76
C GLU A 26 21.25 10.41 -1.99
N GLY A 27 20.48 10.59 -0.92
CA GLY A 27 19.14 11.19 -0.96
C GLY A 27 17.96 10.22 -1.10
N LYS A 28 18.18 8.90 -1.10
CA LYS A 28 17.11 7.89 -1.08
C LYS A 28 16.90 7.32 0.32
N GLY A 29 15.65 6.92 0.65
CA GLY A 29 15.35 6.19 1.88
C GLY A 29 16.16 4.90 1.98
N LEU A 30 16.35 4.38 3.20
CA LEU A 30 17.14 3.16 3.44
C LEU A 30 16.70 1.96 2.59
N GLY A 31 15.42 1.92 2.18
CA GLY A 31 14.86 0.88 1.32
C GLY A 31 14.70 1.27 -0.16
N ASP A 32 15.01 2.50 -0.57
CA ASP A 32 14.73 3.00 -1.93
C ASP A 32 15.96 3.02 -2.85
N GLY A 33 17.14 2.75 -2.29
CA GLY A 33 18.42 2.68 -3.00
C GLY A 33 18.94 1.25 -3.12
N HIS A 34 19.80 1.02 -4.12
CA HIS A 34 20.62 -0.19 -4.18
C HIS A 34 21.93 0.09 -3.43
N ASP A 35 22.20 -0.64 -2.35
CA ASP A 35 23.41 -0.49 -1.52
C ASP A 35 24.63 -1.28 -2.09
N GLY A 36 24.51 -1.79 -3.31
CA GLY A 36 25.53 -2.61 -3.95
C GLY A 36 25.48 -4.09 -3.53
N ASN A 37 24.64 -4.46 -2.56
CA ASN A 37 24.54 -5.81 -2.02
C ASN A 37 23.40 -6.60 -2.70
N ARG A 38 23.58 -7.92 -2.78
CA ARG A 38 22.56 -8.88 -3.25
C ARG A 38 21.78 -9.53 -2.11
N ALA A 39 22.11 -9.21 -0.88
CA ALA A 39 21.36 -9.67 0.29
C ALA A 39 19.99 -8.99 0.33
N SER A 40 18.94 -9.78 0.58
CA SER A 40 17.62 -9.24 0.89
C SER A 40 17.64 -8.58 2.27
N ILE A 41 17.09 -7.37 2.36
CA ILE A 41 16.92 -6.68 3.64
C ILE A 41 15.90 -7.45 4.48
N THR A 42 16.26 -7.77 5.73
CA THR A 42 15.33 -8.42 6.67
C THR A 42 14.37 -7.37 7.22
N HIS A 43 13.07 -7.53 6.95
CA HIS A 43 12.05 -6.65 7.49
C HIS A 43 11.61 -7.12 8.87
N LEU A 44 12.50 -7.00 9.86
CA LEU A 44 12.18 -7.13 11.29
C LEU A 44 12.03 -5.71 11.87
N ILE A 45 10.81 -5.19 11.83
CA ILE A 45 10.54 -3.75 12.01
C ILE A 45 9.51 -3.47 13.10
N ASP A 46 9.49 -2.24 13.59
CA ASP A 46 8.39 -1.75 14.42
C ASP A 46 7.17 -1.45 13.54
N LEU A 47 5.97 -1.73 14.05
CA LEU A 47 4.72 -1.35 13.39
C LEU A 47 4.19 -0.05 13.98
N TYR A 48 3.63 0.81 13.15
CA TYR A 48 3.05 2.10 13.55
C TYR A 48 1.63 2.24 13.02
N ASP A 49 0.79 2.94 13.78
CA ASP A 49 -0.52 3.38 13.30
C ASP A 49 -0.43 4.68 12.48
N GLU A 50 -1.56 5.13 11.98
CA GLU A 50 -1.66 6.37 11.16
C GLU A 50 -1.28 7.65 11.90
N ASN A 51 -1.23 7.62 13.24
CA ASN A 51 -0.85 8.75 14.09
C ASN A 51 0.63 8.68 14.51
N ASP A 52 1.42 7.79 13.90
CA ASP A 52 2.82 7.53 14.24
C ASP A 52 3.03 7.01 15.67
N VAL A 53 2.04 6.29 16.21
CA VAL A 53 2.16 5.59 17.49
C VAL A 53 2.59 4.15 17.23
N GLN A 54 3.69 3.75 17.88
CA GLN A 54 4.17 2.37 17.81
C GLN A 54 3.14 1.40 18.39
N ILE A 55 2.81 0.36 17.62
CA ILE A 55 1.92 -0.72 18.00
C ILE A 55 2.71 -1.79 18.74
N LYS A 56 2.26 -2.18 19.93
CA LYS A 56 2.90 -3.17 20.79
C LYS A 56 1.96 -4.34 21.05
N ALA A 57 2.53 -5.53 21.27
CA ALA A 57 1.74 -6.73 21.56
C ALA A 57 0.92 -6.64 22.87
N THR A 58 1.30 -5.71 23.76
CA THR A 58 0.66 -5.48 25.05
C THR A 58 -0.40 -4.39 25.02
N ASP A 59 -0.60 -3.71 23.89
CA ASP A 59 -1.60 -2.65 23.80
C ASP A 59 -2.99 -3.23 24.01
N ARG A 60 -3.81 -2.54 24.83
CA ARG A 60 -5.15 -3.01 25.18
C ARG A 60 -6.14 -2.82 24.04
N GLN A 61 -5.99 -1.75 23.27
CA GLN A 61 -6.83 -1.38 22.14
C GLN A 61 -5.96 -0.77 21.03
N PRO A 62 -5.10 -1.58 20.38
CA PRO A 62 -4.21 -1.08 19.34
C PRO A 62 -5.01 -0.61 18.12
N ARG A 63 -4.56 0.48 17.50
CA ARG A 63 -4.99 0.86 16.15
C ARG A 63 -4.38 -0.10 15.11
N PRO A 64 -4.99 -0.23 13.92
CA PRO A 64 -4.41 -1.00 12.82
C PRO A 64 -3.11 -0.37 12.32
N VAL A 65 -2.31 -1.16 11.61
CA VAL A 65 -1.05 -0.70 11.03
C VAL A 65 -1.33 0.25 9.87
N SER A 66 -0.66 1.40 9.87
CA SER A 66 -0.56 2.27 8.70
C SER A 66 0.64 1.83 7.87
N MET A 67 0.39 1.43 6.62
CA MET A 67 1.45 1.11 5.67
C MET A 67 2.21 2.38 5.28
N ARG A 68 1.52 3.51 5.19
CA ARG A 68 2.14 4.81 4.94
C ARG A 68 3.16 5.16 6.01
N VAL A 69 2.79 5.04 7.27
CA VAL A 69 3.70 5.40 8.37
C VAL A 69 4.75 4.33 8.60
N THR A 70 4.37 3.05 8.60
CA THR A 70 5.28 1.93 8.88
C THR A 70 6.32 1.75 7.78
N CYS A 71 5.90 1.57 6.53
CA CYS A 71 6.83 1.43 5.41
C CYS A 71 7.52 2.77 5.10
N GLY A 72 6.84 3.89 5.36
CA GLY A 72 7.36 5.25 5.19
C GLY A 72 8.60 5.58 6.03
N LYS A 73 8.89 4.79 7.09
CA LYS A 73 10.14 4.94 7.85
C LYS A 73 11.39 4.62 7.04
N CYS A 74 11.26 3.81 5.99
CA CYS A 74 12.37 3.36 5.16
C CYS A 74 12.18 3.64 3.66
N HIS A 75 10.93 3.78 3.22
CA HIS A 75 10.55 4.00 1.83
C HIS A 75 9.86 5.34 1.61
N ASP A 76 10.16 6.02 0.51
CA ASP A 76 9.41 7.18 0.05
C ASP A 76 8.05 6.75 -0.49
N TYR A 77 7.08 6.70 0.42
CA TYR A 77 5.70 6.33 0.12
C TYR A 77 5.09 7.23 -0.97
N ASP A 78 5.37 8.53 -0.97
CA ASP A 78 4.78 9.46 -1.93
C ASP A 78 5.33 9.21 -3.33
N THR A 79 6.63 8.92 -3.44
CA THR A 79 7.22 8.44 -4.70
C THR A 79 6.56 7.13 -5.14
N ILE A 80 6.38 6.14 -4.25
CA ILE A 80 5.69 4.88 -4.57
C ILE A 80 4.26 5.13 -5.07
N ALA A 81 3.52 6.05 -4.43
CA ALA A 81 2.16 6.41 -4.79
C ALA A 81 2.03 6.99 -6.22
N THR A 82 3.13 7.48 -6.81
CA THR A 82 3.17 7.90 -8.22
C THR A 82 3.29 6.75 -9.22
N GLY A 83 3.38 5.49 -8.77
CA GLY A 83 3.42 4.30 -9.61
C GLY A 83 2.05 3.95 -10.21
N TRP A 84 2.02 3.36 -11.42
CA TRP A 84 0.78 3.14 -12.19
C TRP A 84 -0.34 2.36 -11.48
N HIS A 85 -0.01 1.53 -10.48
CA HIS A 85 -1.01 0.80 -9.67
C HIS A 85 -1.73 1.69 -8.64
N PHE A 86 -1.12 2.79 -8.21
CA PHE A 86 -1.55 3.59 -7.06
C PHE A 86 -1.93 5.02 -7.41
N HIS A 87 -2.14 5.33 -8.70
CA HIS A 87 -2.52 6.67 -9.16
C HIS A 87 -3.69 6.73 -10.12
N SER A 88 -4.52 5.69 -10.16
CA SER A 88 -5.61 5.55 -11.14
C SER A 88 -6.56 6.76 -11.25
N GLY A 89 -6.69 7.57 -10.20
CA GLY A 89 -7.49 8.80 -10.18
C GLY A 89 -6.72 10.11 -10.30
N SER A 90 -5.39 10.10 -10.46
CA SER A 90 -4.62 11.29 -10.82
C SER A 90 -4.55 11.45 -12.35
N THR A 91 -4.55 12.69 -12.84
CA THR A 91 -4.31 13.04 -14.25
C THR A 91 -2.91 13.59 -14.50
N ASN A 92 -2.07 13.69 -13.46
CA ASN A 92 -0.79 14.41 -13.52
C ASN A 92 0.37 13.54 -14.03
N VAL A 93 0.11 12.31 -14.44
CA VAL A 93 1.11 11.36 -14.94
C VAL A 93 0.69 10.88 -16.33
N LEU A 94 1.66 10.71 -17.23
CA LEU A 94 1.41 10.15 -18.55
C LEU A 94 0.69 8.80 -18.44
N SER A 95 -0.40 8.66 -19.20
CA SER A 95 -1.29 7.49 -19.17
C SER A 95 -0.59 6.16 -19.48
N GLY A 96 0.60 6.19 -20.11
CA GLY A 96 1.32 5.00 -20.50
C GLY A 96 0.63 4.24 -21.63
N ARG A 97 0.87 2.93 -21.72
CA ARG A 97 0.14 2.04 -22.62
C ARG A 97 -1.31 1.90 -22.16
N VAL A 98 -2.21 1.67 -23.11
CA VAL A 98 -3.60 1.32 -22.79
C VAL A 98 -3.61 0.01 -22.00
N GLY A 99 -4.24 0.04 -20.84
CA GLY A 99 -4.50 -1.12 -19.99
C GLY A 99 -5.99 -1.42 -19.91
N GLU A 100 -6.37 -2.21 -18.90
CA GLU A 100 -7.76 -2.56 -18.64
C GLU A 100 -8.46 -1.46 -17.81
N PRO A 101 -9.66 -1.01 -18.20
CA PRO A 101 -10.44 -0.05 -17.42
C PRO A 101 -11.15 -0.74 -16.25
N TRP A 102 -11.55 0.05 -15.25
CA TRP A 102 -12.50 -0.40 -14.24
C TRP A 102 -13.87 -0.56 -14.89
N VAL A 103 -14.51 -1.72 -14.77
CA VAL A 103 -15.80 -1.95 -15.43
C VAL A 103 -16.95 -1.76 -14.43
N LEU A 104 -17.61 -0.61 -14.50
CA LEU A 104 -18.81 -0.36 -13.71
C LEU A 104 -19.98 -1.11 -14.34
N THR A 105 -20.65 -1.95 -13.57
CA THR A 105 -21.78 -2.76 -14.05
C THR A 105 -23.09 -2.36 -13.35
N ASP A 106 -24.17 -2.28 -14.12
CA ASP A 106 -25.54 -2.17 -13.62
C ASP A 106 -26.37 -3.34 -14.16
N ASN A 107 -26.71 -4.26 -13.27
CA ASN A 107 -27.45 -5.48 -13.62
C ASN A 107 -28.91 -5.21 -14.00
N ARG A 108 -29.52 -4.15 -13.47
CA ARG A 108 -30.93 -3.82 -13.70
C ARG A 108 -31.15 -3.36 -15.13
N ILE A 109 -30.25 -2.52 -15.65
CA ILE A 109 -30.32 -2.04 -17.04
C ILE A 109 -29.37 -2.77 -17.99
N ARG A 110 -28.60 -3.74 -17.49
CA ARG A 110 -27.65 -4.57 -18.24
C ARG A 110 -26.56 -3.75 -18.94
N THR A 111 -26.06 -2.73 -18.25
CA THR A 111 -25.03 -1.82 -18.77
C THR A 111 -23.67 -2.15 -18.15
N GLN A 112 -22.62 -2.02 -18.96
CA GLN A 112 -21.23 -2.06 -18.54
C GLN A 112 -20.55 -0.79 -19.04
N ILE A 113 -19.95 0.00 -18.14
CA ILE A 113 -19.30 1.28 -18.46
C ILE A 113 -17.81 1.15 -18.12
N PRO A 114 -16.91 1.23 -19.12
CA PRO A 114 -15.48 1.27 -18.89
C PRO A 114 -15.06 2.62 -18.28
N ILE A 115 -14.45 2.60 -17.10
CA ILE A 115 -14.01 3.77 -16.35
C ILE A 115 -12.49 3.85 -16.31
N SER A 116 -11.96 5.02 -16.65
CA SER A 116 -10.53 5.31 -16.52
C SER A 116 -10.28 6.81 -16.47
N ASN A 117 -9.47 7.27 -15.51
CA ASN A 117 -9.03 8.66 -15.49
C ASN A 117 -7.84 8.93 -16.45
N ARG A 118 -7.38 7.91 -17.17
CA ARG A 118 -6.23 7.99 -18.09
C ARG A 118 -6.61 8.45 -19.50
N GLY A 119 -7.89 8.75 -19.75
CA GLY A 119 -8.34 9.29 -21.03
C GLY A 119 -8.19 8.32 -22.20
N TRP A 120 -8.24 7.01 -21.96
CA TRP A 120 -8.17 6.01 -23.03
C TRP A 120 -9.44 6.04 -23.89
N LYS A 121 -9.28 5.81 -25.20
CA LYS A 121 -10.41 5.80 -26.14
C LYS A 121 -11.45 4.76 -25.72
N GLY A 122 -12.71 5.17 -25.63
CA GLY A 122 -13.82 4.30 -25.23
C GLY A 122 -14.00 4.13 -23.72
N THR A 123 -13.27 4.90 -22.92
CA THR A 123 -13.48 4.97 -21.46
C THR A 123 -14.13 6.29 -21.06
N HIS A 124 -14.85 6.28 -19.95
CA HIS A 124 -15.41 7.47 -19.31
C HIS A 124 -14.54 7.84 -18.10
N LYS A 125 -14.39 9.14 -17.82
CA LYS A 125 -13.79 9.55 -16.55
C LYS A 125 -14.79 9.28 -15.43
N PRO A 126 -14.32 8.94 -14.22
CA PRO A 126 -15.20 8.79 -13.06
C PRO A 126 -16.13 10.01 -12.85
N SER A 127 -15.61 11.23 -13.02
CA SER A 127 -16.38 12.47 -12.89
C SER A 127 -17.51 12.61 -13.91
N ASP A 128 -17.38 12.01 -15.10
CA ASP A 128 -18.39 12.12 -16.16
C ASP A 128 -19.69 11.38 -15.79
N ILE A 129 -19.64 10.52 -14.78
CA ILE A 129 -20.75 9.70 -14.29
C ILE A 129 -20.95 9.83 -12.77
N ASP A 130 -20.47 10.92 -12.17
CA ASP A 130 -20.61 11.21 -10.73
C ASP A 130 -20.06 10.09 -9.81
N LEU A 131 -18.97 9.46 -10.25
CA LEU A 131 -18.24 8.46 -9.47
C LEU A 131 -17.12 9.15 -8.68
N THR A 132 -17.45 9.59 -7.46
CA THR A 132 -16.48 10.14 -6.49
C THR A 132 -15.51 9.07 -5.99
N ALA A 133 -14.45 9.47 -5.30
CA ALA A 133 -13.48 8.53 -4.70
C ALA A 133 -14.17 7.54 -3.75
N TRP A 134 -15.10 8.03 -2.92
CA TRP A 134 -15.89 7.19 -2.02
C TRP A 134 -16.78 6.19 -2.76
N LYS A 135 -17.54 6.65 -3.76
CA LYS A 135 -18.36 5.76 -4.59
C LYS A 135 -17.49 4.75 -5.36
N PHE A 136 -16.30 5.15 -5.79
CA PHE A 136 -15.32 4.27 -6.42
C PHE A 136 -14.90 3.14 -5.47
N LEU A 137 -14.53 3.45 -4.23
CA LEU A 137 -14.17 2.43 -3.24
C LEU A 137 -15.33 1.48 -2.95
N LYS A 138 -16.56 1.98 -2.76
CA LYS A 138 -17.76 1.13 -2.56
C LYS A 138 -17.97 0.14 -3.72
N LYS A 139 -17.54 0.46 -4.94
CA LYS A 139 -17.72 -0.38 -6.13
C LYS A 139 -16.53 -1.32 -6.42
N PHE A 140 -15.31 -0.85 -6.21
CA PHE A 140 -14.11 -1.51 -6.76
C PHE A 140 -13.09 -1.95 -5.72
N SER A 141 -13.29 -1.63 -4.43
CA SER A 141 -12.28 -1.87 -3.38
C SER A 141 -11.80 -3.31 -3.25
N SER A 142 -12.64 -4.31 -3.59
CA SER A 142 -12.25 -5.73 -3.56
C SER A 142 -11.12 -6.11 -4.52
N HIS A 143 -10.86 -5.30 -5.54
CA HIS A 143 -9.80 -5.51 -6.53
C HIS A 143 -8.78 -4.37 -6.52
N TYR A 144 -8.78 -3.58 -5.45
CA TYR A 144 -8.03 -2.35 -5.35
C TYR A 144 -6.93 -2.48 -4.29
N PRO A 145 -5.65 -2.22 -4.62
CA PRO A 145 -4.55 -2.41 -3.67
C PRO A 145 -4.41 -1.24 -2.67
N GLY A 146 -5.40 -0.36 -2.58
CA GLY A 146 -5.32 0.90 -1.82
C GLY A 146 -4.55 1.99 -2.58
N GLY A 147 -4.32 3.11 -1.90
CA GLY A 147 -3.74 4.33 -2.49
C GLY A 147 -4.78 5.16 -3.26
N ASN A 148 -4.34 6.25 -3.90
CA ASN A 148 -5.17 7.16 -4.73
C ASN A 148 -6.60 7.41 -4.20
N TYR A 149 -7.64 6.82 -4.82
CA TYR A 149 -9.04 6.96 -4.41
C TYR A 149 -9.28 6.55 -2.95
N GLY A 150 -8.45 5.66 -2.42
CA GLY A 150 -8.42 5.25 -1.02
C GLY A 150 -7.94 6.32 -0.04
N GLU A 151 -7.21 7.32 -0.52
CA GLU A 151 -6.57 8.36 0.29
C GLU A 151 -6.98 9.78 -0.10
N MET A 152 -7.83 9.94 -1.12
CA MET A 152 -8.43 11.21 -1.51
C MET A 152 -9.41 11.66 -0.43
N GLU A 153 -9.22 12.88 0.06
CA GLU A 153 -10.17 13.48 1.00
C GLU A 153 -11.48 13.80 0.27
N PRO A 154 -12.63 13.37 0.81
CA PRO A 154 -13.93 13.81 0.31
C PRO A 154 -14.14 15.30 0.63
N SER A 155 -14.98 15.98 -0.14
CA SER A 155 -15.39 17.33 0.23
C SER A 155 -16.40 17.30 1.38
N ASP A 156 -16.42 18.36 2.19
CA ASP A 156 -17.35 18.52 3.31
C ASP A 156 -18.82 18.50 2.88
N GLU A 157 -19.08 18.82 1.61
CA GLU A 157 -20.42 18.84 0.99
C GLU A 157 -20.76 17.53 0.27
N GLU A 158 -19.84 16.56 0.18
CA GLU A 158 -20.08 15.30 -0.53
C GLU A 158 -21.11 14.44 0.21
N PHE A 159 -22.17 14.06 -0.50
CA PHE A 159 -23.22 13.16 -0.03
C PHE A 159 -23.37 12.00 -1.03
N ASP A 160 -23.30 10.75 -0.55
CA ASP A 160 -23.34 9.58 -1.44
C ASP A 160 -24.75 9.06 -1.74
N GLY A 161 -25.77 9.77 -1.26
CA GLY A 161 -27.18 9.38 -1.33
C GLY A 161 -27.69 8.73 -0.04
N GLU A 162 -26.78 8.30 0.84
CA GLU A 162 -27.10 7.65 2.11
C GLU A 162 -26.57 8.49 3.28
N SER A 163 -25.33 8.95 3.20
CA SER A 163 -24.62 9.60 4.31
C SER A 163 -23.70 10.75 3.87
N PRO A 164 -23.40 11.73 4.75
CA PRO A 164 -22.33 12.71 4.53
C PRO A 164 -20.98 12.00 4.46
N VAL A 165 -20.33 12.03 3.30
CA VAL A 165 -19.13 11.21 3.03
C VAL A 165 -17.96 11.62 3.91
N PHE A 166 -17.82 12.92 4.20
CA PHE A 166 -16.77 13.42 5.07
C PHE A 166 -16.79 12.79 6.47
N GLU A 167 -17.98 12.65 7.08
CA GLU A 167 -18.13 12.01 8.38
C GLU A 167 -17.89 10.50 8.30
N ARG A 168 -18.44 9.84 7.27
CA ARG A 168 -18.20 8.41 6.99
C ARG A 168 -16.72 8.07 6.85
N ALA A 169 -15.96 8.92 6.16
CA ALA A 169 -14.55 8.71 5.89
C ALA A 169 -13.71 8.76 7.18
N LYS A 170 -14.06 9.59 8.17
CA LYS A 170 -13.36 9.64 9.48
C LYS A 170 -13.44 8.31 10.22
N ILE A 171 -14.62 7.69 10.21
CA ILE A 171 -14.89 6.39 10.85
C ILE A 171 -14.16 5.28 10.10
N SER A 172 -14.34 5.25 8.78
CA SER A 172 -13.83 4.21 7.87
C SER A 172 -12.31 4.23 7.73
N GLY A 173 -11.72 5.42 7.84
CA GLY A 173 -10.30 5.69 7.62
C GLY A 173 -9.90 5.56 6.15
N LYS A 174 -8.62 5.84 5.87
CA LYS A 174 -8.07 5.77 4.51
C LYS A 174 -7.77 4.34 4.11
N TYR A 175 -8.01 4.00 2.84
CA TYR A 175 -7.46 2.79 2.23
C TYR A 175 -6.07 3.10 1.66
N GLU A 176 -5.07 3.11 2.54
CA GLU A 176 -3.66 3.26 2.16
C GLU A 176 -3.19 2.15 1.22
N ILE A 177 -2.11 2.41 0.47
CA ILE A 177 -1.40 1.40 -0.33
C ILE A 177 -1.09 0.20 0.57
N ASN A 178 -1.65 -0.95 0.21
CA ASN A 178 -1.34 -2.21 0.85
C ASN A 178 -0.05 -2.76 0.22
N CYS A 179 1.12 -2.34 0.72
CA CYS A 179 2.42 -2.80 0.20
C CYS A 179 2.54 -4.33 0.20
N LEU A 180 1.99 -4.96 1.26
CA LEU A 180 1.97 -6.41 1.45
C LEU A 180 1.02 -7.13 0.49
N ALA A 181 0.19 -6.39 -0.26
CA ALA A 181 -0.71 -6.97 -1.23
C ALA A 181 -0.01 -7.82 -2.31
N CYS A 182 1.16 -7.35 -2.74
CA CYS A 182 1.93 -7.94 -3.82
C CYS A 182 3.28 -8.47 -3.33
N HIS A 183 3.82 -7.89 -2.26
CA HIS A 183 5.18 -8.18 -1.80
C HIS A 183 5.24 -9.14 -0.63
N HIS A 184 4.12 -9.57 -0.04
CA HIS A 184 4.14 -10.45 1.12
C HIS A 184 4.23 -11.93 0.69
N ALA A 185 5.34 -12.58 1.00
CA ALA A 185 5.55 -14.02 0.78
C ALA A 185 4.92 -14.90 1.87
N ASP A 186 4.49 -14.30 2.99
CA ASP A 186 3.82 -15.04 4.05
C ASP A 186 2.50 -15.64 3.56
N ARG A 187 2.33 -16.95 3.78
CA ARG A 187 1.13 -17.71 3.40
C ARG A 187 -0.11 -17.32 4.20
N LYS A 188 0.04 -16.57 5.29
CA LYS A 188 -1.08 -15.96 6.00
C LYS A 188 -1.70 -14.79 5.25
N HIS A 189 -1.03 -14.24 4.23
CA HIS A 189 -1.58 -13.15 3.42
C HIS A 189 -2.85 -13.59 2.70
N ASN A 190 -3.91 -12.79 2.82
CA ASN A 190 -5.20 -13.08 2.22
C ASN A 190 -5.90 -11.81 1.71
N GLN A 191 -5.89 -11.62 0.40
CA GLN A 191 -6.59 -10.50 -0.23
C GLN A 191 -8.10 -10.55 -0.09
N SER A 192 -8.67 -11.74 0.10
CA SER A 192 -10.11 -11.86 0.36
C SER A 192 -10.47 -11.16 1.65
N ASP A 193 -9.58 -11.16 2.66
CA ASP A 193 -9.84 -10.46 3.92
C ASP A 193 -9.76 -8.94 3.75
N ALA A 194 -8.85 -8.41 2.92
CA ALA A 194 -8.89 -6.99 2.53
C ALA A 194 -10.22 -6.63 1.87
N ALA A 195 -10.71 -7.45 0.94
CA ALA A 195 -11.98 -7.23 0.27
C ALA A 195 -13.17 -7.29 1.25
N LEU A 196 -13.14 -8.21 2.22
CA LEU A 196 -14.17 -8.33 3.26
C LEU A 196 -14.16 -7.13 4.22
N GLU A 197 -12.99 -6.64 4.61
CA GLU A 197 -12.89 -5.42 5.42
C GLU A 197 -13.34 -4.19 4.62
N ALA A 198 -12.99 -4.10 3.34
CA ALA A 198 -13.47 -3.01 2.48
C ALA A 198 -15.00 -3.04 2.30
N ALA A 199 -15.62 -4.23 2.21
CA ALA A 199 -17.08 -4.38 2.16
C ALA A 199 -17.76 -3.90 3.46
N LYS A 200 -17.07 -3.96 4.60
CA LYS A 200 -17.48 -3.38 5.89
C LYS A 200 -17.20 -1.87 6.01
N GLN A 201 -16.66 -1.25 4.95
CA GLN A 201 -16.06 0.10 4.97
C GLN A 201 -14.91 0.24 5.99
N ASN A 202 -14.30 -0.86 6.43
CA ASN A 202 -13.14 -0.86 7.33
C ASN A 202 -11.83 -0.59 6.55
N TYR A 203 -11.80 0.46 5.72
CA TYR A 203 -10.71 0.73 4.79
C TYR A 203 -9.34 0.83 5.47
N ARG A 204 -9.26 1.54 6.61
CA ARG A 204 -8.05 1.65 7.43
C ARG A 204 -7.50 0.31 7.92
N TRP A 205 -8.36 -0.70 8.09
CA TRP A 205 -7.99 -1.99 8.66
C TRP A 205 -7.62 -3.03 7.59
N ALA A 206 -7.97 -2.78 6.31
CA ALA A 206 -7.85 -3.76 5.23
C ALA A 206 -6.45 -4.37 5.13
N SER A 207 -5.40 -3.55 5.12
CA SER A 207 -4.01 -4.01 5.04
C SER A 207 -3.58 -4.81 6.27
N THR A 208 -4.06 -4.44 7.46
CA THR A 208 -3.72 -5.14 8.72
C THR A 208 -4.27 -6.56 8.71
N VAL A 209 -5.55 -6.72 8.34
CA VAL A 209 -6.21 -8.03 8.32
C VAL A 209 -5.69 -8.88 7.19
N ALA A 210 -5.59 -8.34 5.97
CA ALA A 210 -5.08 -9.08 4.82
C ALA A 210 -3.67 -9.61 5.02
N SER A 211 -2.82 -8.89 5.76
CA SER A 211 -1.45 -9.32 6.06
C SER A 211 -1.38 -10.40 7.14
N GLY A 212 -2.51 -10.84 7.70
CA GLY A 212 -2.57 -11.82 8.79
C GLY A 212 -1.95 -11.32 10.11
N LEU A 213 -1.82 -10.00 10.28
CA LEU A 213 -1.24 -9.40 11.49
C LEU A 213 -2.24 -9.32 12.64
N ALA A 214 -3.51 -9.09 12.31
CA ALA A 214 -4.57 -8.97 13.29
C ALA A 214 -5.91 -9.44 12.72
N THR A 215 -6.87 -9.65 13.63
CA THR A 215 -8.28 -9.76 13.28
C THR A 215 -9.01 -8.50 13.72
N VAL A 216 -10.10 -8.16 13.04
CA VAL A 216 -10.92 -6.98 13.36
C VAL A 216 -12.36 -7.40 13.60
N LYS A 217 -12.93 -6.92 14.70
CA LYS A 217 -14.34 -7.10 15.05
C LYS A 217 -15.06 -5.77 14.97
N GLY A 218 -16.21 -5.73 14.30
CA GLY A 218 -16.99 -4.51 14.06
C GLY A 218 -16.95 -4.10 12.59
N SER A 219 -17.88 -3.25 12.19
CA SER A 219 -18.05 -2.78 10.82
C SER A 219 -18.29 -1.29 10.85
N ALA A 220 -17.46 -0.50 10.17
CA ALA A 220 -17.65 0.94 10.05
C ALA A 220 -19.02 1.23 9.43
N SER A 221 -19.43 0.48 8.40
CA SER A 221 -20.73 0.63 7.73
C SER A 221 -21.95 0.44 8.62
N GLU A 222 -21.82 -0.18 9.80
CA GLU A 222 -22.92 -0.40 10.75
C GLU A 222 -23.01 0.69 11.83
N LEU A 223 -22.04 1.61 11.88
CA LEU A 223 -22.01 2.70 12.86
C LEU A 223 -22.76 3.93 12.33
N ASP A 224 -23.26 4.74 13.27
CA ASP A 224 -23.87 6.03 12.97
C ASP A 224 -22.87 6.96 12.26
N ASP A 225 -23.38 7.87 11.42
CA ASP A 225 -22.55 8.78 10.64
C ASP A 225 -21.71 9.71 11.51
N PHE A 226 -22.19 10.04 12.70
CA PHE A 226 -21.49 10.90 13.66
C PHE A 226 -20.87 10.11 14.81
N TYR A 227 -20.65 8.80 14.63
CA TYR A 227 -20.02 7.96 15.63
C TYR A 227 -18.65 8.50 16.05
N ASP A 228 -18.47 8.66 17.35
CA ASP A 228 -17.21 9.05 17.96
C ASP A 228 -16.81 8.00 19.03
N PRO A 229 -15.67 7.32 18.88
CA PRO A 229 -15.22 6.33 19.86
C PRO A 229 -15.03 6.89 21.27
N GLU A 230 -14.78 8.20 21.43
CA GLU A 230 -14.61 8.84 22.75
C GLU A 230 -15.94 8.99 23.50
N PHE A 231 -17.05 9.27 22.78
CA PHE A 231 -18.37 9.48 23.38
C PHE A 231 -19.26 8.23 23.34
N ASP A 232 -19.23 7.47 22.25
CA ASP A 232 -20.09 6.29 22.03
C ASP A 232 -19.45 4.98 22.51
N GLY A 233 -18.16 5.06 22.85
CA GLY A 233 -17.30 3.95 23.22
C GLY A 233 -16.86 3.12 22.00
N GLN A 234 -15.65 2.59 22.06
CA GLN A 234 -15.06 1.79 20.99
C GLN A 234 -16.00 0.65 20.52
N LYS A 235 -16.29 0.59 19.21
CA LYS A 235 -17.09 -0.49 18.59
C LYS A 235 -16.30 -1.36 17.62
N ILE A 236 -15.20 -0.86 17.07
CA ILE A 236 -14.32 -1.60 16.16
C ILE A 236 -13.05 -1.98 16.90
N PHE A 237 -12.75 -3.27 17.02
CA PHE A 237 -11.65 -3.76 17.84
C PHE A 237 -10.63 -4.54 17.02
N THR A 238 -9.37 -4.07 17.04
CA THR A 238 -8.23 -4.77 16.45
C THR A 238 -7.59 -5.71 17.47
N HIS A 239 -7.40 -6.96 17.09
CA HIS A 239 -6.76 -7.98 17.92
C HIS A 239 -5.55 -8.56 17.17
N TYR A 240 -4.37 -8.09 17.52
CA TYR A 240 -3.12 -8.56 16.92
C TYR A 240 -2.77 -9.99 17.34
N ASP A 241 -2.23 -10.75 16.38
CA ASP A 241 -1.58 -12.04 16.67
C ASP A 241 -0.27 -11.76 17.42
N LYS A 242 -0.30 -11.92 18.74
CA LYS A 242 0.85 -11.66 19.61
C LYS A 242 2.07 -12.51 19.28
N SER A 243 1.90 -13.65 18.61
CA SER A 243 3.02 -14.49 18.17
C SER A 243 3.86 -13.86 17.05
N ARG A 244 3.34 -12.82 16.39
CA ARG A 244 4.06 -12.05 15.36
C ARG A 244 5.10 -11.10 15.93
N PHE A 245 4.99 -10.77 17.21
CA PHE A 245 5.86 -9.81 17.88
C PHE A 245 6.97 -10.53 18.62
N ASN A 246 8.21 -10.09 18.43
CA ASN A 246 9.32 -10.54 19.26
C ASN A 246 9.33 -9.82 20.62
N THR A 247 10.33 -10.13 21.46
CA THR A 247 10.49 -9.53 22.80
C THR A 247 10.70 -8.01 22.79
N GLU A 248 11.05 -7.42 21.65
CA GLU A 248 11.24 -5.98 21.44
C GLU A 248 10.00 -5.32 20.79
N ASN A 249 8.91 -6.05 20.59
CA ASN A 249 7.73 -5.64 19.82
C ASN A 249 7.98 -5.42 18.31
N LYS A 250 9.06 -5.97 17.77
CA LYS A 250 9.28 -5.98 16.31
C LYS A 250 8.56 -7.14 15.66
N VAL A 251 8.11 -6.92 14.44
CA VAL A 251 7.42 -7.90 13.61
C VAL A 251 8.27 -8.22 12.40
N PHE A 252 8.43 -9.51 12.14
CA PHE A 252 9.02 -9.98 10.89
C PHE A 252 7.96 -9.99 9.79
N LEU A 253 8.25 -9.32 8.68
CA LEU A 253 7.47 -9.33 7.44
C LEU A 253 8.29 -10.03 6.37
N ASP A 254 7.73 -11.08 5.77
CA ASP A 254 8.40 -11.84 4.70
C ASP A 254 8.13 -11.15 3.36
N ILE A 255 9.07 -10.34 2.88
CA ILE A 255 8.90 -9.45 1.72
C ILE A 255 9.78 -9.90 0.55
N VAL A 256 9.18 -9.96 -0.66
CA VAL A 256 9.83 -10.37 -1.94
C VAL A 256 10.09 -9.22 -2.91
#